data_AF-A0A650CMI6-F1
#
_entry.id   AF-A0A650CMI6-F1
#
_cell.length_a   1.000
_cell.length_b   1.000
_cell.length_c   1.000
_cell.angle_alpha   90.00
_cell.angle_beta   90.00
_cell.angle_gamma   90.00
#
_symmetry.space_group_name_H-M   'P 1'
#
loop_
_entity.id
_entity.type
_entity.pdbx_description
1 polymer ?
#
loop_
_entity_poly.entity_id
_entity_poly.type
_entity_poly.pdbx_seq_one_letter_code
_entity_poly.pdbx_strand_id
1 'polypeptide(L)'
;MLILIHLVVAAAFLFSNSSHPFLEYMMISHFYTTNQTLVGLVIENVTKVYPNGSVEFEYYLIDLNNSEYIGPIIEVNNLSNPTLLYVFTDVGSKVVYRGGPFNLVGVEDGVYIYENIQNLDGVEVITYYYVNSSGVPSKIVFLQYGVNGELVGNTTYVLYSSNLLNPNAKLYFPSGLTRVQGEVNVQFSNTIEYPLIENVFTSALILFVVILVSLKVLKKYGNKNG
;
A
#
# COMPACT_ATOMS: atom_id res chain seq x y z
N MET A 1 26.45 -2.17 -2.24
CA MET A 1 26.84 -0.80 -1.80
C MET A 1 25.77 0.24 -2.14
N LEU A 2 25.10 0.18 -3.31
CA LEU A 2 23.99 1.09 -3.66
C LEU A 2 22.78 1.02 -2.72
N ILE A 3 22.36 -0.18 -2.29
CA ILE A 3 21.18 -0.40 -1.43
C ILE A 3 21.33 0.31 -0.07
N LEU A 4 22.55 0.34 0.47
CA LEU A 4 22.84 0.97 1.76
C LEU A 4 22.72 2.51 1.67
N ILE A 5 23.03 3.11 0.51
CA ILE A 5 22.98 4.56 0.31
C ILE A 5 21.52 5.03 0.17
N HIS A 6 20.67 4.28 -0.55
CA HIS A 6 19.25 4.64 -0.71
C HIS A 6 18.48 4.57 0.62
N LEU A 7 18.77 3.57 1.46
CA LEU A 7 18.19 3.46 2.81
C LEU A 7 18.60 4.64 3.71
N VAL A 8 19.86 5.05 3.63
CA VAL A 8 20.39 6.17 4.44
C VAL A 8 19.79 7.51 4.01
N VAL A 9 19.51 7.72 2.72
CA VAL A 9 18.89 8.97 2.21
C VAL A 9 17.40 9.05 2.56
N ALA A 10 16.64 7.97 2.38
CA ALA A 10 15.22 7.92 2.75
C ALA A 10 15.03 8.06 4.27
N ALA A 11 15.87 7.39 5.06
CA ALA A 11 15.92 7.56 6.50
C ALA A 11 16.30 8.99 6.89
N ALA A 12 17.35 9.58 6.29
CA ALA A 12 17.77 10.94 6.60
C ALA A 12 16.69 11.99 6.26
N PHE A 13 15.93 11.80 5.19
CA PHE A 13 14.78 12.65 4.85
C PHE A 13 13.73 12.63 5.98
N LEU A 14 13.40 11.46 6.52
CA LEU A 14 12.42 11.29 7.59
C LEU A 14 12.94 11.71 8.98
N PHE A 15 14.23 11.50 9.25
CA PHE A 15 14.89 11.87 10.50
C PHE A 15 15.23 13.37 10.59
N SER A 16 15.24 14.10 9.47
CA SER A 16 15.57 15.54 9.45
C SER A 16 14.44 16.44 9.98
N ASN A 17 13.20 15.95 10.00
CA ASN A 17 12.06 16.67 10.52
C ASN A 17 11.79 16.24 11.97
N SER A 18 12.01 17.14 12.92
CA SER A 18 11.78 16.94 14.36
C SER A 18 10.31 16.72 14.75
N SER A 19 9.41 16.67 13.77
CA SER A 19 8.02 16.28 13.89
C SER A 19 7.81 15.04 13.01
N HIS A 20 7.49 13.92 13.63
CA HIS A 20 6.89 12.74 13.00
C HIS A 20 6.12 13.08 11.71
N PRO A 21 6.55 12.58 10.53
CA PRO A 21 5.97 12.99 9.26
C PRO A 21 4.54 12.48 9.09
N PHE A 22 3.68 13.25 8.44
CA PHE A 22 2.32 12.85 8.12
C PHE A 22 1.94 13.20 6.68
N LEU A 23 0.98 12.46 6.15
CA LEU A 23 0.32 12.68 4.87
C LEU A 23 -1.19 12.64 5.10
N GLU A 24 -1.90 13.63 4.58
CA GLU A 24 -3.35 13.72 4.60
C GLU A 24 -3.84 13.88 3.16
N TYR A 25 -4.71 12.98 2.72
CA TYR A 25 -5.31 13.00 1.39
C TYR A 25 -6.82 13.14 1.47
N MET A 26 -7.37 14.01 0.64
CA MET A 26 -8.79 13.99 0.30
C MET A 26 -9.03 12.86 -0.69
N MET A 27 -9.92 11.93 -0.34
CA MET A 27 -10.33 10.80 -1.17
C MET A 27 -11.71 11.08 -1.74
N ILE A 28 -11.87 10.85 -3.04
CA ILE A 28 -13.17 10.88 -3.72
C ILE A 28 -13.29 9.57 -4.49
N SER A 29 -14.20 8.70 -4.06
CA SER A 29 -14.50 7.42 -4.69
C SER A 29 -15.90 7.47 -5.31
N HIS A 30 -15.99 7.31 -6.62
CA HIS A 30 -17.24 7.16 -7.33
C HIS A 30 -17.43 5.71 -7.79
N PHE A 31 -18.55 5.12 -7.42
CA PHE A 31 -18.96 3.76 -7.79
C PHE A 31 -20.06 3.85 -8.83
N TYR A 32 -19.74 3.50 -10.08
CA TYR A 32 -20.67 3.66 -11.22
C TYR A 32 -21.83 2.67 -11.18
N THR A 33 -21.62 1.49 -10.58
CA THR A 33 -22.65 0.45 -10.47
C THR A 33 -23.81 0.85 -9.55
N THR A 34 -23.51 1.55 -8.45
CA THR A 34 -24.51 2.04 -7.49
C THR A 34 -24.82 3.53 -7.67
N ASN A 35 -24.08 4.22 -8.55
CA ASN A 35 -24.11 5.68 -8.72
C ASN A 35 -23.93 6.43 -7.39
N GLN A 36 -22.95 6.01 -6.60
CA GLN A 36 -22.65 6.58 -5.29
C GLN A 36 -21.27 7.23 -5.29
N THR A 37 -21.16 8.32 -4.53
CA THR A 37 -19.88 9.01 -4.31
C THR A 37 -19.59 9.05 -2.82
N LEU A 38 -18.46 8.47 -2.43
CA LEU A 38 -17.87 8.58 -1.10
C LEU A 38 -16.78 9.67 -1.15
N VAL A 39 -16.82 10.55 -0.16
CA VAL A 39 -15.82 11.58 0.08
C VAL A 39 -15.23 11.30 1.46
N GLY A 40 -13.92 11.22 1.52
CA GLY A 40 -13.23 10.88 2.75
C GLY A 40 -11.91 11.61 2.93
N LEU A 41 -11.35 11.49 4.13
CA LEU A 41 -9.95 11.81 4.39
C LEU A 41 -9.21 10.53 4.72
N VAL A 42 -8.00 10.41 4.19
CA VAL A 42 -7.07 9.35 4.56
C VAL A 42 -5.83 9.98 5.16
N ILE A 43 -5.47 9.51 6.35
CA ILE A 43 -4.34 10.06 7.11
C ILE A 43 -3.35 8.93 7.38
N GLU A 44 -2.10 9.15 7.00
CA GLU A 44 -0.94 8.36 7.44
C GLU A 44 -0.06 9.24 8.33
N ASN A 45 0.14 8.83 9.57
CA ASN A 45 0.95 9.54 10.55
C ASN A 45 2.08 8.65 11.07
N VAL A 46 3.32 8.97 10.75
CA VAL A 46 4.49 8.16 11.13
C VAL A 46 4.78 8.31 12.62
N THR A 47 4.45 7.30 13.41
CA THR A 47 4.68 7.29 14.86
C THR A 47 6.11 6.92 15.23
N LYS A 48 6.79 6.10 14.40
CA LYS A 48 8.12 5.59 14.72
C LYS A 48 8.93 5.23 13.49
N VAL A 49 10.23 5.44 13.57
CA VAL A 49 11.19 4.95 12.58
C VAL A 49 12.17 4.02 13.31
N TYR A 50 12.29 2.79 12.81
CA TYR A 50 13.14 1.76 13.40
C TYR A 50 14.56 1.82 12.81
N PRO A 51 15.59 1.39 13.56
CA PRO A 51 16.98 1.40 13.08
C PRO A 51 17.24 0.56 11.82
N ASN A 52 16.38 -0.41 11.53
CA ASN A 52 16.44 -1.24 10.33
C ASN A 52 15.81 -0.56 9.09
N GLY A 53 15.37 0.69 9.21
CA GLY A 53 14.69 1.42 8.13
C GLY A 53 13.22 1.03 7.93
N SER A 54 12.61 0.34 8.89
CA SER A 54 11.15 0.19 8.91
C SER A 54 10.47 1.42 9.53
N VAL A 55 9.25 1.72 9.12
CA VAL A 55 8.45 2.84 9.60
C VAL A 55 7.12 2.33 10.11
N GLU A 56 6.76 2.73 11.32
CA GLU A 56 5.43 2.54 11.90
C GLU A 56 4.58 3.78 11.64
N PHE A 57 3.32 3.57 11.30
CA PHE A 57 2.38 4.65 11.13
C PHE A 57 1.00 4.28 11.68
N GLU A 58 0.33 5.30 12.16
CA GLU A 58 -1.11 5.28 12.41
C GLU A 58 -1.82 5.66 11.12
N TYR A 59 -2.81 4.86 10.79
CA TYR A 59 -3.62 5.02 9.61
C TYR A 59 -5.08 5.25 10.00
N TYR A 60 -5.70 6.25 9.38
CA TYR A 60 -7.11 6.59 9.57
C TYR A 60 -7.84 6.69 8.24
N LEU A 61 -9.02 6.11 8.18
CA LEU A 61 -10.03 6.41 7.19
C LEU A 61 -11.14 7.23 7.83
N ILE A 62 -11.47 8.36 7.24
CA ILE A 62 -12.57 9.20 7.68
C ILE A 62 -13.57 9.28 6.53
N ASP A 63 -14.79 8.85 6.78
CA ASP A 63 -15.94 9.05 5.91
C ASP A 63 -16.59 10.40 6.24
N LEU A 64 -16.42 11.37 5.34
CA LEU A 64 -16.97 12.71 5.52
C LEU A 64 -18.47 12.77 5.22
N ASN A 65 -19.01 11.84 4.44
CA ASN A 65 -20.45 11.77 4.17
C ASN A 65 -21.23 11.39 5.42
N ASN A 66 -20.71 10.43 6.19
CA ASN A 66 -21.38 9.89 7.37
C ASN A 66 -20.85 10.46 8.69
N SER A 67 -19.79 11.29 8.66
CA SER A 67 -19.09 11.76 9.86
C SER A 67 -18.59 10.62 10.73
N GLU A 68 -18.00 9.61 10.09
CA GLU A 68 -17.52 8.39 10.72
C GLU A 68 -16.04 8.17 10.45
N TYR A 69 -15.37 7.40 11.29
CA TYR A 69 -13.98 7.02 11.04
C TYR A 69 -13.61 5.62 11.53
N ILE A 70 -12.58 5.07 10.89
CA ILE A 70 -11.92 3.82 11.24
C ILE A 70 -10.47 4.16 11.58
N GLY A 71 -9.99 3.62 12.70
CA GLY A 71 -8.60 3.78 13.14
C GLY A 71 -8.45 4.13 14.63
N PRO A 72 -7.21 4.42 15.09
CA PRO A 72 -5.98 4.19 14.33
C PRO A 72 -5.80 2.70 14.02
N ILE A 73 -5.46 2.39 12.78
CA ILE A 73 -4.88 1.11 12.39
C ILE A 73 -3.36 1.30 12.46
N ILE A 74 -2.64 0.39 13.13
CA ILE A 74 -1.19 0.49 13.27
C ILE A 74 -0.56 -0.48 12.27
N GLU A 75 0.28 0.06 11.39
CA GLU A 75 1.00 -0.70 10.38
C GLU A 75 2.50 -0.43 10.45
N VAL A 76 3.29 -1.43 10.04
CA VAL A 76 4.75 -1.33 9.98
C VAL A 76 5.22 -1.68 8.57
N ASN A 77 5.82 -0.69 7.91
CA ASN A 77 6.34 -0.81 6.55
C ASN A 77 7.84 -0.84 6.48
N ASN A 78 8.37 -1.44 5.41
CA ASN A 78 9.75 -1.25 5.02
C ASN A 78 9.86 -0.07 4.04
N LEU A 79 10.79 0.86 4.29
CA LEU A 79 11.07 1.99 3.39
C LEU A 79 11.43 1.57 1.97
N SER A 80 11.97 0.36 1.78
CA SER A 80 12.30 -0.15 0.44
C SER A 80 11.08 -0.61 -0.36
N ASN A 81 9.92 -0.76 0.29
CA ASN A 81 8.67 -1.14 -0.37
C ASN A 81 7.46 -0.63 0.44
N PRO A 82 7.19 0.68 0.43
CA PRO A 82 6.25 1.28 1.36
C PRO A 82 4.79 1.24 0.85
N THR A 83 3.80 1.20 1.76
CA THR A 83 2.35 1.13 1.44
C THR A 83 1.85 2.26 0.56
N LEU A 84 0.67 2.07 -0.02
CA LEU A 84 -0.01 2.93 -0.99
C LEU A 84 0.27 4.44 -0.90
N LEU A 85 0.17 5.11 0.25
CA LEU A 85 0.28 6.58 0.29
C LEU A 85 1.69 7.12 0.51
N TYR A 86 2.67 6.25 0.74
CA TYR A 86 4.02 6.68 1.10
C TYR A 86 4.82 7.34 -0.06
N VAL A 87 5.97 7.90 0.31
CA VAL A 87 6.95 8.59 -0.52
C VAL A 87 7.69 7.64 -1.48
N PHE A 88 7.87 8.07 -2.72
CA PHE A 88 8.72 7.42 -3.72
C PHE A 88 10.18 7.80 -3.49
N THR A 89 11.06 6.81 -3.32
CA THR A 89 12.50 7.06 -3.10
C THR A 89 13.29 7.20 -4.41
N ASP A 90 12.79 6.62 -5.50
CA ASP A 90 13.51 6.49 -6.79
C ASP A 90 12.82 7.29 -7.91
N VAL A 91 12.37 8.51 -7.60
CA VAL A 91 11.64 9.39 -8.53
C VAL A 91 12.46 9.65 -9.80
N GLY A 92 11.79 9.62 -10.96
CA GLY A 92 12.41 9.75 -12.28
C GLY A 92 12.95 8.45 -12.85
N SER A 93 13.03 7.38 -12.06
CA SER A 93 13.36 6.05 -12.58
C SER A 93 12.28 5.55 -13.53
N LYS A 94 12.70 4.82 -14.58
CA LYS A 94 11.78 4.24 -15.56
C LYS A 94 10.77 3.28 -14.93
N VAL A 95 11.20 2.54 -13.92
CA VAL A 95 10.35 1.62 -13.15
C VAL A 95 10.65 1.81 -11.67
N VAL A 96 9.61 1.84 -10.85
CA VAL A 96 9.69 1.88 -9.39
C VAL A 96 8.83 0.76 -8.81
N TYR A 97 9.26 0.12 -7.72
CA TYR A 97 8.57 -1.05 -7.14
C TYR A 97 7.86 -0.67 -5.84
N ARG A 98 6.53 -0.87 -5.81
CA ARG A 98 5.66 -0.55 -4.68
C ARG A 98 4.51 -1.55 -4.57
N GLY A 99 4.75 -2.72 -3.96
CA GLY A 99 3.85 -3.87 -4.04
C GLY A 99 3.76 -4.51 -5.44
N GLY A 100 4.09 -3.77 -6.49
CA GLY A 100 4.26 -4.19 -7.88
C GLY A 100 5.05 -3.15 -8.70
N PRO A 101 5.34 -3.43 -9.97
CA PRO A 101 6.11 -2.52 -10.83
C PRO A 101 5.24 -1.37 -11.35
N PHE A 102 5.65 -0.14 -11.08
CA PHE A 102 5.08 1.08 -11.65
C PHE A 102 6.01 1.64 -12.73
N ASN A 103 5.50 1.85 -13.93
CA ASN A 103 6.26 2.38 -15.07
C ASN A 103 6.08 3.90 -15.16
N LEU A 104 7.17 4.62 -15.42
CA LEU A 104 7.11 6.04 -15.72
C LEU A 104 6.49 6.23 -17.13
N VAL A 105 5.33 6.87 -17.19
CA VAL A 105 4.57 7.09 -18.44
C VAL A 105 4.57 8.56 -18.90
N GLY A 106 4.94 9.50 -18.02
CA GLY A 106 4.99 10.91 -18.37
C GLY A 106 5.68 11.78 -17.33
N VAL A 107 6.05 12.99 -17.75
CA VAL A 107 6.54 14.06 -16.88
C VAL A 107 5.89 15.36 -17.32
N GLU A 108 5.18 16.02 -16.43
CA GLU A 108 4.47 17.28 -16.68
C GLU A 108 4.75 18.25 -15.54
N ASP A 109 5.24 19.46 -15.85
CA ASP A 109 5.52 20.52 -14.86
C ASP A 109 6.33 20.07 -13.64
N GLY A 110 7.29 19.16 -13.83
CA GLY A 110 8.13 18.61 -12.76
C GLY A 110 7.46 17.53 -11.90
N VAL A 111 6.29 17.04 -12.31
CA VAL A 111 5.58 15.91 -11.73
C VAL A 111 5.79 14.67 -12.60
N TYR A 112 6.22 13.57 -11.96
CA TYR A 112 6.46 12.28 -12.59
C TYR A 112 5.21 11.42 -12.49
N ILE A 113 4.73 10.92 -13.63
CA ILE A 113 3.49 10.15 -13.72
C ILE A 113 3.85 8.68 -13.86
N TYR A 114 3.47 7.89 -12.86
CA TYR A 114 3.73 6.45 -12.78
C TYR A 114 2.44 5.66 -12.94
N GLU A 115 2.47 4.61 -13.76
CA GLU A 115 1.35 3.73 -14.05
C GLU A 115 1.62 2.29 -13.59
N ASN A 116 0.63 1.66 -12.98
CA ASN A 116 0.61 0.22 -12.77
C ASN A 116 -0.76 -0.34 -13.19
N ILE A 117 -0.74 -1.45 -13.90
CA ILE A 117 -1.95 -2.17 -14.33
C ILE A 117 -1.90 -3.53 -13.63
N GLN A 118 -2.97 -3.86 -12.92
CA GLN A 118 -3.16 -5.15 -12.27
C GLN A 118 -4.44 -5.78 -12.79
N ASN A 119 -4.42 -7.10 -12.96
CA ASN A 119 -5.61 -7.87 -13.26
C ASN A 119 -5.83 -8.86 -12.12
N LEU A 120 -6.97 -8.74 -11.44
CA LEU A 120 -7.36 -9.57 -10.31
C LEU A 120 -8.68 -10.25 -10.68
N ASP A 121 -8.62 -11.53 -11.01
CA ASP A 121 -9.80 -12.35 -11.37
C ASP A 121 -10.71 -11.71 -12.44
N GLY A 122 -10.09 -11.08 -13.46
CA GLY A 122 -10.79 -10.43 -14.56
C GLY A 122 -11.21 -8.98 -14.28
N VAL A 123 -10.98 -8.46 -13.07
CA VAL A 123 -11.08 -7.03 -12.76
C VAL A 123 -9.75 -6.38 -13.06
N GLU A 124 -9.74 -5.40 -13.95
CA GLU A 124 -8.54 -4.61 -14.24
C GLU A 124 -8.53 -3.36 -13.37
N VAL A 125 -7.40 -3.12 -12.70
CA VAL A 125 -7.15 -1.91 -11.91
C VAL A 125 -5.98 -1.18 -12.52
N ILE A 126 -6.22 0.03 -13.01
CA ILE A 126 -5.19 0.94 -13.50
C ILE A 126 -4.95 1.99 -12.43
N THR A 127 -3.71 2.09 -11.97
CA THR A 127 -3.29 3.03 -10.93
C THR A 127 -2.30 4.04 -11.49
N TYR A 128 -2.58 5.32 -11.28
CA TYR A 128 -1.66 6.41 -11.60
C TYR A 128 -1.20 7.15 -10.35
N TYR A 129 0.10 7.36 -10.20
CA TYR A 129 0.68 8.24 -9.20
C TYR A 129 1.31 9.47 -9.85
N TYR A 130 0.98 10.64 -9.33
CA TYR A 130 1.52 11.93 -9.77
C TYR A 130 2.49 12.45 -8.72
N VAL A 131 3.77 12.13 -8.89
CA VAL A 131 4.80 12.24 -7.84
C VAL A 131 5.65 13.48 -8.08
N ASN A 132 5.80 14.34 -7.08
CA ASN A 132 6.70 15.49 -7.17
C ASN A 132 8.17 15.08 -7.00
N SER A 133 9.09 16.02 -7.21
CA SER A 133 10.53 15.78 -7.06
C SER A 133 10.97 15.40 -5.64
N SER A 134 10.15 15.68 -4.62
CA SER A 134 10.38 15.26 -3.24
C SER A 134 9.89 13.82 -2.96
N GLY A 135 9.35 13.13 -3.95
CA GLY A 135 8.82 11.77 -3.82
C GLY A 135 7.41 11.70 -3.24
N VAL A 136 6.78 12.83 -2.91
CA VAL A 136 5.43 12.83 -2.35
C VAL A 136 4.41 12.82 -3.50
N PRO A 137 3.47 11.87 -3.52
CA PRO A 137 2.37 11.91 -4.46
C PRO A 137 1.48 13.14 -4.22
N SER A 138 1.28 13.96 -5.23
CA SER A 138 0.32 15.08 -5.20
C SER A 138 -1.10 14.60 -5.49
N LYS A 139 -1.22 13.53 -6.29
CA LYS A 139 -2.48 12.93 -6.71
C LYS A 139 -2.27 11.44 -6.99
N ILE A 140 -3.26 10.62 -6.66
CA ILE A 140 -3.29 9.19 -6.96
C ILE A 140 -4.65 8.88 -7.57
N VAL A 141 -4.70 8.12 -8.65
CA VAL A 141 -5.96 7.74 -9.33
C VAL A 141 -6.00 6.23 -9.49
N PHE A 142 -7.10 5.63 -9.07
CA PHE A 142 -7.41 4.21 -9.25
C PHE A 142 -8.65 4.10 -10.13
N LEU A 143 -8.49 3.49 -11.29
CA LEU A 143 -9.58 3.16 -12.21
C LEU A 143 -9.81 1.65 -12.16
N GLN A 144 -11.02 1.25 -11.81
CA GLN A 144 -11.40 -0.16 -11.73
C GLN A 144 -12.38 -0.49 -12.85
N TYR A 145 -12.00 -1.46 -13.68
CA TYR A 145 -12.80 -1.98 -14.77
C TYR A 145 -13.31 -3.37 -14.43
N GLY A 146 -14.60 -3.60 -14.63
CA GLY A 146 -15.22 -4.90 -14.44
C GLY A 146 -14.79 -5.92 -15.50
N VAL A 147 -15.21 -7.17 -15.33
CA VAL A 147 -14.92 -8.28 -16.27
C VAL A 147 -15.44 -8.03 -17.70
N ASN A 148 -16.40 -7.12 -17.84
CA ASN A 148 -16.97 -6.68 -19.13
C ASN A 148 -16.19 -5.52 -19.76
N GLY A 149 -15.11 -5.04 -19.13
CA GLY A 149 -14.32 -3.89 -19.57
C GLY A 149 -14.95 -2.53 -19.27
N GLU A 150 -16.09 -2.48 -18.57
CA GLU A 150 -16.73 -1.21 -18.19
C GLU A 150 -16.09 -0.64 -16.92
N LEU A 151 -15.96 0.68 -16.83
CA LEU A 151 -15.50 1.36 -15.62
C LEU A 151 -16.56 1.23 -14.52
N VAL A 152 -16.22 0.52 -13.45
CA VAL A 152 -17.12 0.27 -12.31
C VAL A 152 -16.78 1.13 -11.09
N GLY A 153 -15.55 1.63 -11.01
CA GLY A 153 -15.10 2.48 -9.90
C GLY A 153 -13.98 3.43 -10.31
N ASN A 154 -14.00 4.62 -9.73
CA ASN A 154 -12.89 5.58 -9.79
C ASN A 154 -12.64 6.15 -8.40
N THR A 155 -11.44 5.95 -7.88
CA THR A 155 -11.00 6.59 -6.64
C THR A 155 -9.84 7.54 -6.93
N THR A 156 -10.00 8.79 -6.56
CA THR A 156 -8.94 9.80 -6.64
C THR A 156 -8.57 10.28 -5.24
N TYR A 157 -7.27 10.25 -4.94
CA TYR A 157 -6.67 10.86 -3.76
C TYR A 157 -5.96 12.14 -4.19
N VAL A 158 -6.18 13.23 -3.47
CA VAL A 158 -5.48 14.51 -3.67
C VAL A 158 -4.80 14.89 -2.37
N LEU A 159 -3.50 15.18 -2.42
CA LEU A 159 -2.75 15.57 -1.25
C LEU A 159 -3.34 16.86 -0.68
N TYR A 160 -3.87 16.77 0.54
CA TYR A 160 -4.50 17.88 1.23
C TYR A 160 -3.51 18.60 2.14
N SER A 161 -2.73 17.86 2.93
CA SER A 161 -1.76 18.42 3.87
C SER A 161 -0.61 17.45 4.14
N SER A 162 0.59 17.98 4.35
CA SER A 162 1.76 17.21 4.81
C SER A 162 2.85 18.12 5.34
N ASN A 163 3.47 17.71 6.46
CA ASN A 163 4.68 18.36 6.97
C ASN A 163 5.96 18.03 6.18
N LEU A 164 5.91 17.06 5.26
CA LEU A 164 7.02 16.77 4.33
C LEU A 164 7.18 17.85 3.26
N LEU A 165 6.08 18.53 2.89
CA LEU A 165 6.09 19.62 1.90
C LEU A 165 5.99 21.00 2.55
N ASN A 166 5.29 21.11 3.67
CA ASN A 166 5.16 22.34 4.43
C ASN A 166 5.45 22.07 5.91
N PRO A 167 6.66 22.35 6.42
CA PRO A 167 7.03 22.05 7.81
C PRO A 167 6.12 22.65 8.89
N ASN A 168 5.35 23.69 8.56
CA ASN A 168 4.38 24.31 9.48
C ASN A 168 3.00 23.67 9.44
N ALA A 169 2.76 22.73 8.52
CA ALA A 169 1.50 22.01 8.42
C ALA A 169 1.25 21.19 9.69
N LYS A 170 -0.02 21.16 10.11
CA LYS A 170 -0.48 20.34 11.21
C LYS A 170 -1.48 19.34 10.66
N LEU A 171 -1.42 18.12 11.19
CA LEU A 171 -2.40 17.08 10.89
C LEU A 171 -3.78 17.60 11.30
N TYR A 172 -4.73 17.56 10.38
CA TYR A 172 -6.11 17.93 10.65
C TYR A 172 -6.93 16.66 10.88
N PHE A 173 -7.61 16.61 12.02
CA PHE A 173 -8.56 15.55 12.33
C PHE A 173 -9.92 16.20 12.62
N PRO A 174 -10.96 15.97 11.78
CA PRO A 174 -12.26 16.61 11.96
C PRO A 174 -12.88 16.28 13.33
N SER A 175 -13.54 17.26 13.93
CA SER A 175 -14.29 17.09 15.18
C SER A 175 -15.69 16.52 14.93
N GLY A 176 -16.27 15.86 15.93
CA GLY A 176 -17.66 15.37 15.87
C GLY A 176 -17.82 14.04 15.12
N LEU A 177 -16.71 13.38 14.77
CA LEU A 177 -16.73 12.08 14.12
C LEU A 177 -17.09 10.96 15.11
N THR A 178 -17.86 9.98 14.62
CA THR A 178 -18.17 8.76 15.36
C THR A 178 -17.24 7.63 14.91
N ARG A 179 -16.58 6.97 15.86
CA ARG A 179 -15.76 5.79 15.52
C ARG A 179 -16.68 4.64 15.15
N VAL A 180 -16.49 4.04 13.99
CA VAL A 180 -17.20 2.81 13.62
C VAL A 180 -16.77 1.70 14.57
N GLN A 181 -17.73 1.12 15.31
CA GLN A 181 -17.49 0.03 16.26
C GLN A 181 -17.84 -1.31 15.59
N GLY A 182 -16.85 -2.18 15.48
CA GLY A 182 -16.94 -3.49 14.83
C GLY A 182 -15.63 -3.85 14.15
N GLU A 183 -15.41 -5.12 13.80
CA GLU A 183 -14.36 -5.49 12.86
C GLU A 183 -14.72 -4.88 11.52
N VAL A 184 -14.22 -3.66 11.25
CA VAL A 184 -14.25 -3.16 9.88
C VAL A 184 -13.18 -3.92 9.15
N ASN A 185 -13.61 -4.94 8.40
CA ASN A 185 -12.80 -5.61 7.42
C ASN A 185 -12.59 -4.62 6.27
N VAL A 186 -11.73 -3.62 6.50
CA VAL A 186 -11.29 -2.72 5.45
C VAL A 186 -10.38 -3.56 4.57
N GLN A 187 -10.99 -4.29 3.63
CA GLN A 187 -10.25 -4.81 2.49
C GLN A 187 -9.81 -3.59 1.69
N PHE A 188 -8.67 -3.02 2.10
CA PHE A 188 -7.81 -2.31 1.17
C PHE A 188 -7.42 -3.30 0.10
N SER A 189 -8.20 -3.30 -0.99
CA SER A 189 -7.70 -3.73 -2.28
C SER A 189 -6.30 -3.09 -2.43
N ASN A 190 -5.29 -3.97 -2.40
CA ASN A 190 -3.85 -3.76 -2.55
C ASN A 190 -2.96 -3.90 -1.31
N THR A 191 -3.44 -4.44 -0.18
CA THR A 191 -2.57 -5.44 0.47
C THR A 191 -2.72 -6.70 -0.36
N ILE A 192 -1.64 -7.07 -1.04
CA ILE A 192 -1.36 -8.47 -1.26
C ILE A 192 -1.47 -9.11 0.13
N GLU A 193 -2.64 -9.67 0.46
CA GLU A 193 -2.66 -10.89 1.24
C GLU A 193 -1.85 -11.87 0.39
N TYR A 194 -0.54 -11.86 0.57
CA TYR A 194 0.14 -13.13 0.59
C TYR A 194 -0.57 -13.79 1.75
N PRO A 195 -1.35 -14.84 1.53
CA PRO A 195 -1.87 -15.57 2.65
C PRO A 195 -0.61 -16.10 3.34
N LEU A 196 -0.21 -15.45 4.44
CA LEU A 196 0.71 -16.04 5.40
C LEU A 196 0.06 -17.30 6.02
N ILE A 197 -1.17 -17.62 5.64
CA ILE A 197 -1.91 -18.85 5.92
C ILE A 197 -1.86 -19.87 4.75
N GLU A 198 -1.32 -19.57 3.57
CA GLU A 198 -1.16 -20.58 2.50
C GLU A 198 0.24 -21.19 2.41
N ASN A 199 1.22 -20.69 3.16
CA ASN A 199 2.54 -21.33 3.17
C ASN A 199 2.63 -22.47 4.18
N VAL A 200 1.85 -22.50 5.27
CA VAL A 200 1.87 -23.65 6.19
C VAL A 200 1.18 -24.86 5.58
N PHE A 201 0.02 -24.67 4.91
CA PHE A 201 -0.71 -25.79 4.29
C PHE A 201 0.02 -26.31 3.05
N THR A 202 0.55 -25.43 2.20
CA THR A 202 1.32 -25.84 1.01
C THR A 202 2.67 -26.45 1.40
N SER A 203 3.37 -25.89 2.39
CA SER A 203 4.59 -26.51 2.93
C SER A 203 4.31 -27.84 3.62
N ALA A 204 3.22 -27.95 4.39
CA ALA A 204 2.81 -29.20 5.01
C ALA A 204 2.37 -30.24 3.97
N LEU A 205 1.71 -29.84 2.90
CA LEU A 205 1.32 -30.72 1.79
C LEU A 205 2.55 -31.22 1.03
N ILE A 206 3.51 -30.34 0.73
CA ILE A 206 4.79 -30.72 0.11
C ILE A 206 5.58 -31.65 1.03
N LEU A 207 5.67 -31.33 2.33
CA LEU A 207 6.36 -32.18 3.32
C LEU A 207 5.66 -33.54 3.47
N PHE A 208 4.33 -33.59 3.45
CA PHE A 208 3.53 -34.81 3.50
C PHE A 208 3.71 -35.67 2.25
N VAL A 209 3.75 -35.07 1.06
CA VAL A 209 4.05 -35.77 -0.20
C VAL A 209 5.48 -36.32 -0.18
N VAL A 210 6.46 -35.54 0.30
CA VAL A 210 7.85 -36.01 0.46
C VAL A 210 7.93 -37.18 1.45
N ILE A 211 7.25 -37.11 2.59
CA ILE A 211 7.19 -38.21 3.57
C ILE A 211 6.53 -39.46 2.96
N LEU A 212 5.42 -39.33 2.24
CA LEU A 212 4.74 -40.45 1.59
C LEU A 212 5.58 -41.10 0.49
N VAL A 213 6.31 -40.30 -0.29
CA VAL A 213 7.25 -40.80 -1.31
C VAL A 213 8.42 -41.50 -0.63
N SER A 214 9.02 -40.91 0.41
CA SER A 214 10.12 -41.54 1.16
C SER A 214 9.68 -42.85 1.84
N LEU A 215 8.46 -42.90 2.40
CA LEU A 215 7.89 -44.14 2.96
C LEU A 215 7.59 -45.19 1.89
N LYS A 216 7.10 -44.80 0.70
CA LYS A 216 6.93 -45.71 -0.44
C LYS A 216 8.26 -46.26 -0.94
N VAL A 217 9.29 -45.42 -1.02
CA VAL A 217 10.65 -45.80 -1.42
C VAL A 217 11.26 -46.72 -0.35
N LEU A 218 11.14 -46.41 0.94
CA LEU A 218 11.55 -47.31 2.04
C LEU A 218 10.80 -48.64 2.02
N LYS A 219 9.49 -48.65 1.74
CA LYS A 219 8.72 -49.90 1.65
C LYS A 219 9.09 -50.73 0.41
N LYS A 220 9.47 -50.07 -0.69
CA LYS A 220 9.84 -50.73 -1.96
C LYS A 220 11.30 -51.20 -2.01
N TYR A 221 12.21 -50.48 -1.34
CA TYR A 221 13.66 -50.73 -1.41
C TYR A 221 14.31 -51.05 -0.05
N GLY A 222 13.67 -50.68 1.06
CA GLY A 222 14.13 -51.00 2.42
C GLY A 222 13.78 -52.41 2.89
N ASN A 223 13.01 -53.18 2.11
CA ASN A 223 12.82 -54.62 2.35
C ASN A 223 13.72 -55.47 1.45
N LYS A 224 14.99 -55.08 1.39
CA LYS A 224 16.10 -55.91 0.91
C LYS A 224 17.23 -55.77 1.93
N ASN A 225 17.03 -56.38 3.10
CA ASN A 225 18.04 -56.97 3.97
C ASN A 225 17.39 -57.34 5.32
N GLY A 226 17.34 -58.64 5.61
CA GLY A 226 17.38 -59.18 6.98
C GLY A 226 16.12 -59.04 7.82
#